data_AF-A0A536HUC2-F1
#
_entry.id   AF-A0A536HUC2-F1
#
_cell.length_a   1.000
_cell.length_b   1.000
_cell.length_c   1.000
_cell.angle_alpha   90.00
_cell.angle_beta   90.00
_cell.angle_gamma   90.00
#
_symmetry.space_group_name_H-M   'P 1'
#
loop_
_entity.id
_entity.type
_entity.pdbx_description
1 polymer ?
#
loop_
_entity_poly.entity_id
_entity_poly.type
_entity_poly.pdbx_seq_one_letter_code
_entity_poly.pdbx_strand_id
1 'polypeptide(L)' 'MPNVARSASLSIVAEGLTAAYGDRLVWQDASFGVNRGEFVAVLGPNGGGKSTLFRL' A
#
# COMPACT_ATOMS: atom_id res chain seq x y z
N MET A 1 2.88 -16.71 32.35
CA MET A 1 2.52 -15.52 31.57
C MET A 1 2.76 -15.85 30.10
N PRO A 2 1.73 -16.07 29.26
CA PRO A 2 1.98 -16.33 27.85
C PRO A 2 2.52 -15.05 27.21
N ASN A 3 3.68 -15.17 26.55
CA ASN A 3 4.25 -14.12 25.74
C ASN A 3 3.29 -13.87 24.57
N VAL A 4 2.48 -12.82 24.65
CA VAL A 4 1.86 -12.23 23.46
C VAL A 4 3.02 -11.71 22.64
N ALA A 5 3.52 -12.54 21.73
CA ALA A 5 4.19 -12.05 20.54
C ALA A 5 3.30 -10.91 20.04
N ARG A 6 3.82 -9.68 20.06
CA ARG A 6 3.11 -8.51 19.53
C ARG A 6 2.72 -8.91 18.12
N SER A 7 1.48 -9.36 17.92
CA SER A 7 1.03 -9.67 16.58
C SER A 7 1.15 -8.33 15.88
N ALA A 8 1.93 -8.28 14.81
CA ALA A 8 1.98 -7.12 13.97
C ALA A 8 0.55 -6.95 13.45
N SER A 9 -0.25 -6.15 14.15
CA SER A 9 -1.63 -5.92 13.78
C SER A 9 -1.55 -5.13 12.48
N LEU A 10 -1.87 -5.77 11.36
CA LEU A 10 -1.99 -5.10 10.07
C LEU A 10 -2.86 -3.86 10.26
N SER A 11 -2.30 -2.70 9.88
CA SER A 11 -2.94 -1.40 10.07
C SER A 11 -3.57 -0.88 8.79
N ILE A 12 -2.96 -1.21 7.65
CA ILE A 12 -3.45 -0.89 6.31
C ILE A 12 -3.34 -2.18 5.48
N VAL A 13 -4.40 -2.53 4.77
CA VAL A 13 -4.43 -3.66 3.84
C VAL A 13 -5.12 -3.18 2.56
N ALA A 14 -4.47 -3.43 1.44
CA ALA A 14 -4.99 -3.19 0.11
C ALA A 14 -4.82 -4.45 -0.74
N GLU A 15 -5.89 -4.87 -1.38
CA GLU A 15 -5.94 -6.08 -2.20
C GLU A 15 -6.56 -5.74 -3.56
N GLY A 16 -5.87 -6.11 -4.64
CA GLY A 16 -6.37 -5.97 -6.01
C GLY A 16 -6.61 -4.52 -6.48
N LEU A 17 -5.87 -3.54 -5.94
CA LEU A 17 -6.04 -2.13 -6.31
C LEU A 17 -5.73 -1.90 -7.79
N THR A 18 -6.69 -1.30 -8.47
CA THR A 18 -6.55 -0.81 -9.84
C THR A 18 -6.91 0.66 -9.87
N ALA A 19 -6.09 1.49 -10.51
CA ALA A 19 -6.35 2.92 -10.65
C ALA A 19 -5.92 3.42 -12.02
N ALA A 20 -6.70 4.37 -12.53
CA ALA A 20 -6.48 5.04 -13.80
C ALA A 20 -6.76 6.54 -13.68
N TYR A 21 -6.13 7.35 -14.52
CA TYR A 21 -6.48 8.75 -14.74
C TYR A 21 -6.93 8.92 -16.20
N GLY A 22 -8.23 9.14 -16.39
CA GLY A 22 -8.84 9.06 -17.71
C GLY A 22 -8.59 7.67 -18.33
N ASP A 23 -8.09 7.66 -19.56
CA ASP A 23 -7.78 6.41 -20.28
C ASP A 23 -6.42 5.79 -19.89
N ARG A 24 -5.66 6.44 -19.02
CA ARG A 24 -4.34 5.97 -18.62
C ARG A 24 -4.42 5.12 -17.35
N LEU A 25 -4.17 3.83 -17.49
CA LEU A 25 -3.93 2.93 -16.38
C LEU A 25 -2.63 3.32 -15.64
N VAL A 26 -2.73 3.47 -14.32
CA VAL A 26 -1.59 3.76 -13.43
C VAL A 26 -1.03 2.46 -12.86
N TRP A 27 -1.90 1.64 -12.30
CA TRP A 27 -1.60 0.30 -11.81
C TRP A 27 -2.85 -0.57 -11.88
N GLN A 28 -2.61 -1.87 -11.92
CA GLN A 28 -3.62 -2.91 -11.95
C GLN A 28 -3.20 -4.01 -11.00
N ASP A 29 -4.17 -4.52 -10.25
CA ASP A 29 -4.00 -5.64 -9.33
C ASP A 29 -2.87 -5.46 -8.29
N ALA A 30 -2.69 -4.24 -7.79
CA ALA A 30 -1.70 -3.93 -6.77
C ALA A 30 -2.22 -4.35 -5.38
N SER A 31 -1.41 -5.12 -4.64
CA SER A 31 -1.75 -5.52 -3.27
C SER A 31 -0.59 -5.21 -2.32
N PHE A 32 -0.90 -4.62 -1.16
CA PHE A 32 0.11 -4.32 -0.13
C PHE A 32 -0.51 -4.28 1.27
N GLY A 33 0.32 -4.50 2.27
CA GLY A 33 -0.04 -4.36 3.68
C GLY A 33 1.00 -3.53 4.42
N VAL A 34 0.55 -2.78 5.43
CA VAL A 34 1.42 -2.02 6.33
C VAL A 34 1.09 -2.40 7.76
N ASN A 35 2.07 -2.91 8.49
CA ASN A 35 1.91 -3.24 9.90
C ASN A 35 1.92 -1.99 10.77
N ARG A 36 1.26 -2.08 11.92
CA ARG A 36 1.26 -0.98 12.88
C ARG A 36 2.68 -0.66 13.36
N GLY A 37 3.09 0.59 13.18
CA GLY A 37 4.41 1.07 13.58
C GLY A 37 5.51 0.86 12.53
N GLU A 38 5.18 0.33 11.35
CA GLU A 38 6.11 0.32 10.22
C GLU A 38 6.23 1.70 9.59
N PHE A 39 7.46 2.02 9.19
CA PHE A 39 7.75 3.14 8.31
C PHE A 39 7.92 2.60 6.89
N VAL A 40 7.09 3.08 5.95
CA VAL A 40 7.09 2.60 4.57
C VAL A 40 7.49 3.73 3.63
N ALA A 41 8.44 3.45 2.74
CA ALA A 41 8.83 4.35 1.66
C ALA A 41 8.29 3.81 0.32
N VAL A 42 7.62 4.68 -0.44
CA VAL A 42 7.07 4.34 -1.76
C VAL A 42 8.03 4.87 -2.82
N LEU A 43 8.68 3.96 -3.54
CA LEU A 43 9.70 4.27 -4.54
C LEU A 43 9.21 3.99 -5.97
N GLY A 44 9.79 4.69 -6.95
CA GLY A 44 9.49 4.49 -8.37
C GLY A 44 9.68 5.74 -9.22
N PRO A 45 9.70 5.61 -10.55
CA PRO A 45 9.91 6.72 -11.47
C PRO A 45 8.76 7.75 -11.43
N ASN A 46 8.99 8.93 -11.99
CA ASN A 46 7.94 9.93 -12.18
C ASN A 46 6.82 9.36 -13.05
N GLY A 47 5.57 9.55 -12.62
CA GLY A 47 4.40 8.91 -13.25
C GLY A 47 4.16 7.45 -12.86
N GLY A 48 5.00 6.83 -12.03
CA GLY A 48 4.81 5.45 -11.52
C GLY A 48 3.71 5.30 -10.46
N GLY A 49 2.74 6.22 -10.42
CA GLY A 49 1.57 6.11 -9.54
C GLY A 49 1.73 6.56 -8.09
N LYS A 50 2.94 6.78 -7.56
CA LYS A 50 3.16 7.13 -6.13
C LYS A 50 2.17 8.16 -5.54
N SER A 51 1.96 9.31 -6.21
CA SER A 51 1.00 10.33 -5.75
C SER A 51 -0.45 9.86 -5.82
N THR A 52 -0.78 8.95 -6.74
CA THR A 52 -2.05 8.24 -6.78
C THR A 52 -2.22 7.37 -5.54
N LEU A 53 -1.15 6.73 -5.03
CA LEU A 53 -1.22 5.83 -3.85
C LEU A 53 -1.69 6.61 -2.64
N PHE A 54 -1.10 7.79 -2.44
CA PHE A 54 -1.36 8.65 -1.29
C PHE A 54 -2.69 9.42 -1.37
N ARG A 55 -3.43 9.30 -2.48
CA ARG A 55 -4.74 9.94 -2.68
C ARG A 55 -5.93 8.99 -2.51
N LEU A 56 -5.66 7.68 -2.51
CA LEU A 56 -6.66 6.65 -2.20
C LEU A 56 -7.03 6.74 -0.71
#